data_AF-A0A401ZZP2-F1
#
_entry.id   AF-A0A401ZZP2-F1
#
_cell.length_a   1.000
_cell.length_b   1.000
_cell.length_c   1.000
_cell.angle_alpha   90.00
_cell.angle_beta   90.00
_cell.angle_gamma   90.00
#
_symmetry.space_group_name_H-M   'P 1'
#
loop_
_entity.id
_entity.type
_entity.pdbx_description
1 polymer ?
#
loop_
_entity_poly.entity_id
_entity_poly.type
_entity_poly.pdbx_seq_one_letter_code
_entity_poly.pdbx_strand_id
1 'polypeptide(L)'
;MIQTLVLATEGYRISFELKPIEQRPDAFETTITFFRNPRLDMLTLTSSPVTLSRETLQRLVTYFEQHMMNMQDESFGDSIVFVPMNLQFQVQALAGDRNGPDDGAFSLRFMLNMERPDEEISSIYVGAEAIITFEQTNRFLSDVKKLLGK
;
A
#
# COMPACT_ATOMS: atom_id res chain seq x y z
N MET A 1 -7.85 7.50 -18.87
CA MET A 1 -7.61 8.53 -17.85
C MET A 1 -6.73 7.90 -16.77
N ILE A 2 -5.68 8.59 -16.35
CA ILE A 2 -4.83 8.14 -15.23
C ILE A 2 -5.57 8.42 -13.92
N GLN A 3 -5.61 7.45 -13.01
CA GLN A 3 -6.15 7.62 -11.67
C GLN A 3 -5.02 7.51 -10.65
N THR A 4 -5.09 8.27 -9.56
CA THR A 4 -4.09 8.23 -8.50
C THR A 4 -4.73 7.74 -7.21
N LEU A 5 -4.22 6.64 -6.66
CA LEU A 5 -4.57 6.19 -5.31
C LEU A 5 -3.49 6.61 -4.33
N VAL A 6 -3.88 7.03 -3.13
CA VAL A 6 -2.96 7.58 -2.15
C VAL A 6 -3.13 6.87 -0.81
N LEU A 7 -2.06 6.23 -0.35
CA LEU A 7 -1.96 5.70 1.00
C LEU A 7 -1.08 6.65 1.82
N ALA A 8 -1.69 7.41 2.73
CA ALA A 8 -1.02 8.40 3.55
C ALA A 8 -0.92 7.93 5.01
N THR A 9 0.25 8.09 5.61
CA THR A 9 0.54 7.83 7.02
C THR A 9 1.04 9.11 7.68
N GLU A 10 1.30 9.08 8.99
CA GLU A 10 1.89 10.22 9.71
C GLU A 10 3.33 10.54 9.28
N GLY A 11 4.04 9.58 8.68
CA GLY A 11 5.46 9.71 8.33
C GLY A 11 5.78 9.71 6.83
N TYR A 12 4.92 9.13 5.99
CA TYR A 12 5.16 9.00 4.55
C TYR A 12 3.84 8.92 3.76
N ARG A 13 3.96 9.02 2.43
CA ARG A 13 2.86 8.84 1.49
C ARG A 13 3.29 7.93 0.36
N ILE A 14 2.44 7.00 -0.03
CA ILE A 14 2.58 6.19 -1.24
C ILE A 14 1.53 6.64 -2.24
N SER A 15 1.93 6.87 -3.48
CA SER A 15 1.01 7.15 -4.59
C SER A 15 1.12 6.07 -5.65
N PHE A 16 -0.02 5.53 -6.07
CA PHE A 16 -0.14 4.59 -7.18
C PHE A 16 -0.75 5.34 -8.35
N GLU A 17 0.03 5.55 -9.41
CA GLU A 17 -0.45 6.14 -10.65
C GLU A 17 -0.90 5.01 -11.58
N LEU A 18 -2.22 4.89 -11.77
CA LEU A 18 -2.85 3.76 -12.43
C LEU A 18 -3.38 4.19 -13.80
N LYS A 19 -2.83 3.60 -14.85
CA LYS A 19 -3.26 3.78 -16.23
C LYS A 19 -3.90 2.48 -16.74
N PRO A 20 -5.18 2.48 -17.11
CA PRO A 20 -5.83 1.29 -17.67
C PRO A 20 -5.12 0.79 -18.92
N ILE A 21 -5.03 -0.54 -19.06
CA ILE A 21 -4.46 -1.18 -20.26
C ILE A 21 -5.63 -1.62 -21.16
N GLU A 22 -5.72 -1.07 -22.38
CA GLU A 22 -6.86 -1.31 -23.28
C GLU A 22 -7.11 -2.80 -23.58
N GLN A 23 -6.04 -3.57 -23.74
CA GLN A 23 -6.09 -4.99 -24.06
C GLN A 23 -6.29 -5.88 -22.82
N ARG A 24 -6.17 -5.32 -21.61
CA ARG A 24 -6.26 -6.02 -20.33
C ARG A 24 -7.10 -5.22 -19.34
N PRO A 25 -8.44 -5.28 -19.44
CA PRO A 25 -9.34 -4.47 -18.60
C PRO A 25 -9.26 -4.80 -17.10
N ASP A 26 -8.65 -5.95 -16.78
CA ASP A 26 -8.37 -6.46 -15.44
C ASP A 26 -7.05 -5.93 -14.86
N ALA A 27 -6.31 -5.07 -15.57
CA ALA A 27 -4.98 -4.62 -15.17
C ALA A 27 -4.71 -3.13 -15.46
N PHE A 28 -3.72 -2.61 -14.75
CA PHE A 28 -3.23 -1.24 -14.85
C PHE A 28 -1.72 -1.24 -15.07
N GLU A 29 -1.25 -0.41 -15.99
CA GLU A 29 0.12 0.05 -15.98
C GLU A 29 0.27 1.02 -14.79
N THR A 30 1.25 0.77 -13.94
CA THR A 30 1.36 1.41 -12.63
C THR A 30 2.78 1.86 -12.34
N THR A 31 2.90 3.09 -11.85
CA THR A 31 4.11 3.57 -11.18
C THR A 31 3.79 3.85 -9.72
N ILE A 32 4.66 3.38 -8.82
CA ILE A 32 4.50 3.57 -7.38
C ILE A 32 5.56 4.57 -6.91
N THR A 33 5.10 5.64 -6.27
CA THR A 33 5.99 6.67 -5.73
C THR A 33 5.86 6.73 -4.23
N PHE A 34 6.99 6.55 -3.54
CA PHE A 34 7.16 6.76 -2.12
C PHE A 34 7.63 8.20 -1.86
N PHE A 35 6.95 8.89 -0.96
CA PHE A 35 7.30 10.23 -0.48
C PHE A 35 7.49 10.21 1.03
N ARG A 36 8.68 10.56 1.51
CA ARG A 36 8.88 10.84 2.94
C ARG A 36 8.29 12.22 3.28
N ASN A 37 7.73 12.38 4.47
CA ASN A 37 7.20 13.65 4.94
C ASN A 37 8.27 14.77 4.79
N PRO A 38 7.95 15.87 4.08
CA PRO A 38 8.92 16.93 3.77
C PRO A 38 9.46 17.66 5.01
N ARG A 39 8.83 17.51 6.18
CA ARG A 39 9.35 18.03 7.46
C ARG A 39 10.62 17.32 7.95
N LEU A 40 10.99 16.18 7.34
CA LEU A 40 12.06 15.29 7.78
C LEU A 40 13.14 15.05 6.70
N ASP A 41 13.31 15.99 5.76
CA ASP A 41 14.04 15.86 4.49
C ASP A 41 13.30 15.09 3.39
N MET A 42 13.31 15.68 2.18
CA MET A 42 12.58 15.17 1.02
C MET A 42 13.31 13.97 0.41
N LEU A 43 12.81 12.77 0.70
CA LEU A 43 13.15 11.54 -0.02
C LEU A 43 11.97 11.16 -0.91
N THR A 44 12.24 11.00 -2.20
CA THR A 44 11.27 10.50 -3.18
C THR A 44 11.87 9.32 -3.92
N LEU A 45 11.16 8.19 -3.93
CA LEU A 45 11.57 6.97 -4.62
C LEU A 45 10.43 6.55 -5.53
N THR A 46 10.76 6.23 -6.78
CA THR A 46 9.77 5.85 -7.80
C THR A 46 10.16 4.50 -8.37
N SER A 47 9.20 3.58 -8.48
CA SER A 47 9.43 2.29 -9.11
C SER A 47 9.58 2.42 -10.63
N SER A 48 10.19 1.40 -11.24
CA SER A 48 9.93 1.10 -12.65
C SER A 48 8.41 0.90 -12.88
N PRO A 49 7.88 1.20 -14.08
CA PRO A 49 6.51 0.88 -14.43
C PRO A 49 6.26 -0.63 -14.36
N VAL A 50 5.15 -1.01 -13.72
CA VAL A 50 4.74 -2.41 -13.60
C VAL A 50 3.28 -2.61 -13.96
N THR A 51 2.91 -3.86 -14.23
CA THR A 51 1.49 -4.23 -14.34
C THR A 51 0.95 -4.59 -12.95
N LEU A 52 -0.16 -3.96 -12.55
CA LEU A 52 -0.90 -4.26 -11.34
C LEU A 52 -2.29 -4.78 -11.71
N SER A 53 -2.68 -5.95 -11.22
CA SER A 53 -4.02 -6.51 -11.50
C SER A 53 -5.09 -5.93 -10.56
N ARG A 54 -6.33 -5.87 -11.03
CA ARG A 54 -7.52 -5.59 -10.21
C ARG A 54 -7.63 -6.54 -9.02
N GLU A 55 -7.28 -7.81 -9.21
CA GLU A 55 -7.25 -8.82 -8.15
C GLU A 55 -6.25 -8.43 -7.05
N THR A 56 -5.07 -7.91 -7.41
CA THR A 56 -4.07 -7.47 -6.42
C THR A 56 -4.62 -6.33 -5.56
N LEU A 57 -5.31 -5.36 -6.17
CA LEU A 57 -5.99 -4.28 -5.45
C LEU A 57 -7.11 -4.80 -4.54
N GLN A 58 -7.91 -5.77 -5.00
CA GLN A 58 -8.95 -6.40 -4.18
C GLN A 58 -8.36 -7.13 -2.97
N ARG A 59 -7.28 -7.89 -3.17
CA ARG A 59 -6.56 -8.57 -2.08
C ARG A 59 -5.98 -7.56 -1.09
N LEU A 60 -5.48 -6.41 -1.56
CA LEU A 60 -4.99 -5.35 -0.68
C LEU A 60 -6.13 -4.73 0.14
N VAL A 61 -7.32 -4.59 -0.43
CA VAL A 61 -8.52 -4.14 0.32
C VAL A 61 -8.85 -5.15 1.43
N THR A 62 -8.98 -6.42 1.07
CA THR A 62 -9.28 -7.49 2.03
C THR A 62 -8.21 -7.59 3.12
N TYR A 63 -6.94 -7.38 2.76
CA TYR A 63 -5.83 -7.37 3.71
C TYR A 63 -6.02 -6.34 4.83
N PHE A 64 -6.29 -5.08 4.48
CA PHE A 64 -6.50 -4.03 5.46
C PHE A 64 -7.79 -4.20 6.26
N GLU A 65 -8.89 -4.59 5.60
CA GLU A 65 -10.17 -4.85 6.29
C GLU A 65 -10.03 -5.96 7.33
N GLN A 66 -9.34 -7.05 6.96
CA GLN A 66 -9.09 -8.15 7.89
C GLN A 66 -8.21 -7.72 9.05
N HIS A 67 -7.15 -6.94 8.79
CA HIS A 67 -6.30 -6.42 9.86
C HIS A 67 -7.10 -5.56 10.86
N MET A 68 -7.84 -4.55 10.36
CA MET A 68 -8.66 -3.68 11.21
C MET A 68 -9.76 -4.45 11.95
N MET A 69 -10.32 -5.51 11.37
CA MET A 69 -11.30 -6.36 12.03
C MET A 69 -10.66 -7.21 13.14
N ASN A 70 -9.48 -7.77 12.89
CA ASN A 70 -8.79 -8.63 13.85
C ASN A 70 -8.21 -7.86 15.05
N MET A 71 -7.91 -6.57 14.90
CA MET A 71 -7.55 -5.69 16.02
C MET A 71 -8.65 -5.53 17.08
N GLN A 72 -9.81 -6.20 16.96
CA GLN A 72 -10.78 -6.35 18.06
C GLN A 72 -10.29 -7.31 19.15
N ASP A 73 -9.41 -8.24 18.79
CA ASP A 73 -8.83 -9.21 19.72
C ASP A 73 -7.52 -8.65 20.27
N GLU A 74 -7.44 -8.44 21.58
CA GLU A 74 -6.24 -7.90 22.25
C GLU A 74 -5.00 -8.82 22.09
N SER A 75 -5.20 -10.08 21.69
CA SER A 75 -4.12 -11.01 21.37
C SER A 75 -3.64 -10.94 19.91
N PHE A 76 -4.32 -10.16 19.06
CA PHE A 76 -3.95 -10.01 17.66
C PHE A 76 -2.74 -9.09 17.49
N GLY A 77 -1.64 -9.67 17.01
CA GLY A 77 -0.41 -8.96 16.70
C GLY A 77 -0.30 -8.58 15.22
N ASP A 78 0.90 -8.74 14.68
CA ASP A 78 1.21 -8.34 13.31
C ASP A 78 0.49 -9.20 12.27
N SER A 79 0.07 -8.56 11.17
CA SER A 79 -0.34 -9.30 9.99
C SER A 79 0.84 -9.88 9.23
N ILE A 80 0.56 -10.96 8.50
CA ILE A 80 1.49 -11.49 7.50
C ILE A 80 1.82 -10.40 6.47
N VAL A 81 3.02 -10.47 5.90
CA VAL A 81 3.44 -9.53 4.86
C VAL A 81 2.60 -9.76 3.60
N PHE A 82 1.92 -8.72 3.14
CA PHE A 82 1.26 -8.70 1.85
C PHE A 82 2.32 -8.54 0.76
N VAL A 83 2.35 -9.48 -0.18
CA VAL A 83 3.24 -9.46 -1.34
C VAL A 83 2.41 -9.65 -2.62
N PRO A 84 2.42 -8.69 -3.56
CA PRO A 84 1.81 -8.84 -4.87
C PRO A 84 2.63 -9.80 -5.73
N MET A 85 2.00 -10.42 -6.74
CA MET A 85 2.69 -11.40 -7.60
C MET A 85 3.88 -10.83 -8.37
N ASN A 86 3.86 -9.52 -8.66
CA ASN A 86 4.95 -8.83 -9.35
C ASN A 86 6.10 -8.39 -8.42
N LEU A 87 6.01 -8.66 -7.12
CA LEU A 87 7.03 -8.33 -6.11
C LEU A 87 7.44 -6.84 -6.08
N GLN A 88 6.60 -5.94 -6.61
CA GLN A 88 6.99 -4.54 -6.76
C GLN A 88 6.98 -3.77 -5.42
N PHE A 89 6.18 -4.24 -4.46
CA PHE A 89 6.12 -3.65 -3.14
C PHE A 89 5.75 -4.71 -2.10
N GLN A 90 5.94 -4.41 -0.82
CA GLN A 90 5.46 -5.22 0.28
C GLN A 90 4.76 -4.31 1.28
N VAL A 91 3.70 -4.82 1.91
CA VAL A 91 2.96 -4.11 2.94
C VAL A 91 2.85 -5.00 4.16
N GLN A 92 3.13 -4.44 5.34
CA GLN A 92 2.89 -5.12 6.60
C GLN A 92 2.19 -4.18 7.57
N ALA A 93 0.96 -4.52 7.93
CA ALA A 93 0.23 -3.91 9.04
C ALA A 93 0.65 -4.62 10.33
N LEU A 94 1.23 -3.84 11.25
CA LEU A 94 1.76 -4.30 12.53
C LEU A 94 0.75 -4.03 13.65
N ALA A 95 1.07 -4.43 14.87
CA ALA A 95 0.27 -4.12 16.04
C ALA A 95 -0.04 -2.62 16.17
N GLY A 96 -1.14 -2.33 16.85
CA GLY A 96 -1.65 -0.98 17.06
C GLY A 96 -2.71 -0.95 18.15
N ASP A 97 -3.30 0.23 18.34
CA ASP A 97 -4.31 0.47 19.36
C ASP A 97 -5.66 0.75 18.71
N ARG A 98 -6.72 0.27 19.36
CA ARG A 98 -8.11 0.51 18.94
C ARG A 98 -8.87 1.20 20.07
N ASN A 99 -9.47 2.34 19.76
CA ASN A 99 -10.27 3.14 20.71
C ASN A 99 -11.78 2.98 20.49
N GLY A 100 -12.20 2.38 19.38
CA GLY A 100 -13.61 2.11 19.07
C GLY A 100 -13.80 1.35 17.77
N PRO A 101 -15.06 1.13 17.33
CA PRO A 101 -15.36 0.41 16.09
C PRO A 101 -14.70 1.02 14.85
N ASP A 102 -14.68 2.35 14.76
CA ASP A 102 -14.14 3.10 13.61
C ASP A 102 -12.95 4.00 14.00
N ASP A 103 -12.40 3.81 15.20
CA ASP A 103 -11.30 4.60 15.74
C ASP A 103 -10.17 3.72 16.25
N GLY A 104 -8.97 4.02 15.80
CA GLY A 104 -7.78 3.22 16.03
C GLY A 104 -6.66 3.60 15.07
N ALA A 105 -5.47 3.11 15.38
CA ALA A 105 -4.28 3.31 14.56
C ALA A 105 -3.32 2.13 14.73
N PHE A 106 -2.53 1.88 13.70
CA PHE A 106 -1.53 0.82 13.69
C PHE A 106 -0.28 1.25 12.95
N SER A 107 0.84 0.57 13.20
CA SER A 107 2.06 0.81 12.44
C SER A 107 1.97 0.12 11.08
N LEU A 108 2.28 0.86 10.02
CA LEU A 108 2.31 0.36 8.66
C LEU A 108 3.72 0.43 8.10
N ARG A 109 4.26 -0.72 7.76
CA ARG A 109 5.50 -0.84 7.00
C ARG A 109 5.19 -0.99 5.52
N PHE A 110 5.77 -0.11 4.71
CA PHE A 110 5.70 -0.19 3.25
C PHE A 110 7.10 -0.26 2.68
N MET A 111 7.36 -1.29 1.87
CA MET A 111 8.65 -1.51 1.21
C MET A 111 8.45 -1.46 -0.29
N LEU A 112 9.18 -0.60 -0.99
CA LEU A 112 9.18 -0.49 -2.44
C LEU A 112 10.39 -1.21 -3.02
N ASN A 113 10.18 -2.07 -4.01
CA ASN A 113 11.27 -2.69 -4.75
C ASN A 113 11.91 -1.67 -5.71
N MET A 114 13.20 -1.46 -5.58
CA MET A 114 14.00 -0.49 -6.36
C MET A 114 14.85 -1.21 -7.41
N GLU A 115 14.26 -2.21 -8.09
CA GLU A 115 14.91 -3.10 -9.06
C GLU A 115 16.11 -2.46 -9.78
N ARG A 116 17.25 -3.18 -9.80
CA ARG A 116 18.38 -2.80 -10.66
C ARG A 116 18.17 -3.43 -12.04
N PRO A 117 18.26 -2.65 -13.13
CA PRO A 117 18.05 -3.17 -14.48
C PRO A 117 19.05 -4.25 -14.95
N ASP A 118 20.16 -4.49 -14.24
CA ASP A 118 21.34 -5.16 -14.81
C ASP A 118 21.93 -6.33 -14.00
N GLU A 119 21.36 -6.74 -12.85
CA GLU A 119 21.94 -7.82 -12.02
C GLU A 119 20.91 -8.88 -11.62
N GLU A 120 21.07 -10.10 -12.14
CA GLU A 120 20.16 -11.24 -12.02
C GLU A 120 19.83 -11.75 -10.59
N ILE A 121 20.30 -11.13 -9.49
CA ILE A 121 20.37 -11.86 -8.20
C ILE A 121 19.92 -11.08 -6.95
N SER A 122 19.51 -9.80 -7.00
CA SER A 122 18.98 -9.17 -5.77
C SER A 122 17.89 -8.13 -5.97
N SER A 123 16.73 -8.36 -5.34
CA SER A 123 15.70 -7.33 -5.15
C SER A 123 16.10 -6.44 -3.97
N ILE A 124 16.27 -5.15 -4.22
CA ILE A 124 16.54 -4.17 -3.17
C ILE A 124 15.22 -3.52 -2.80
N TYR A 125 14.84 -3.64 -1.52
CA TYR A 125 13.64 -2.98 -1.01
C TYR A 125 14.03 -1.77 -0.16
N VAL A 126 13.41 -0.64 -0.44
CA VAL A 126 13.54 0.58 0.36
C VAL A 126 12.17 0.99 0.85
N GLY A 127 12.05 1.33 2.12
CA GLY A 127 10.76 1.58 2.73
C GLY A 127 10.84 2.35 4.03
N ALA A 128 9.67 2.53 4.63
CA ALA A 128 9.53 3.15 5.94
C ALA A 128 8.40 2.49 6.71
N GLU A 129 8.42 2.76 8.00
CA GLU A 129 7.36 2.40 8.94
C GLU A 129 6.85 3.68 9.60
N ALA A 130 5.53 3.80 9.70
CA ALA A 130 4.88 4.93 10.34
C ALA A 130 3.46 4.54 10.77
N ILE A 131 2.90 5.31 11.69
CA ILE A 131 1.52 5.13 12.14
C ILE A 131 0.55 5.53 11.03
N ILE A 132 -0.49 4.72 10.84
CA ILE A 132 -1.66 5.02 10.01
C ILE A 132 -2.93 4.85 10.84
N THR A 133 -3.89 5.76 10.68
CA THR A 133 -5.19 5.68 11.37
C THR A 133 -6.21 4.85 10.58
N PHE A 134 -7.26 4.40 11.26
CA PHE A 134 -8.42 3.78 10.61
C PHE A 134 -9.07 4.73 9.60
N GLU A 135 -9.15 6.03 9.91
CA GLU A 135 -9.67 7.03 8.98
C GLU A 135 -8.84 7.11 7.68
N GLN A 136 -7.50 7.20 7.80
CA GLN A 136 -6.59 7.24 6.65
C GLN A 136 -6.68 5.95 5.82
N THR A 137 -6.74 4.80 6.48
CA THR A 137 -6.90 3.50 5.84
C THR A 137 -8.23 3.42 5.10
N ASN A 138 -9.35 3.75 5.75
CA ASN A 138 -10.69 3.72 5.16
C ASN A 138 -10.82 4.67 3.96
N ARG A 139 -10.17 5.83 4.00
CA ARG A 139 -10.12 6.75 2.86
C ARG A 139 -9.45 6.09 1.65
N PHE A 140 -8.26 5.51 1.85
CA PHE A 140 -7.56 4.77 0.79
C PHE A 140 -8.41 3.60 0.25
N LEU A 141 -9.02 2.80 1.13
CA LEU A 141 -9.87 1.67 0.75
C LEU A 141 -11.11 2.11 -0.04
N SER A 142 -11.73 3.23 0.34
CA SER A 142 -12.86 3.81 -0.39
C SER A 142 -12.47 4.16 -1.83
N ASP A 143 -11.30 4.78 -2.01
CA ASP A 143 -10.82 5.17 -3.34
C ASP A 143 -10.45 3.95 -4.19
N VAL A 144 -9.84 2.92 -3.58
CA VAL A 144 -9.59 1.64 -4.27
C VAL A 144 -10.92 0.98 -4.70
N LYS A 145 -11.93 0.94 -3.82
CA LYS A 145 -13.25 0.35 -4.14
C LYS A 145 -13.97 1.09 -5.27
N LYS A 146 -13.96 2.43 -5.26
CA LYS A 146 -14.50 3.26 -6.35
C LYS A 146 -13.84 2.95 -7.69
N LEU A 147 -12.51 2.85 -7.72
CA LEU A 147 -11.76 2.46 -8.92
C LEU A 147 -12.20 1.07 -9.43
N LEU A 148 -12.45 0.14 -8.51
CA LEU A 148 -12.87 -1.22 -8.83
C LEU A 148 -14.36 -1.33 -9.21
N GLY A 149 -15.15 -0.26 -9.05
CA GLY A 149 -16.60 -0.25 -9.28
C GLY A 149 -17.40 -0.96 -8.18
N LYS A 150 -16.92 -0.89 -6.93
CA LYS A 150 -17.56 -1.46 -5.74
C LYS A 150 -17.99 -0.38 -4.75
#